data_AF-A0A8J2PH35-F1
#
_entry.id   AF-A0A8J2PH35-F1
#
_cell.length_a   1.000
_cell.length_b   1.000
_cell.length_c   1.000
_cell.angle_alpha   90.00
_cell.angle_beta   90.00
_cell.angle_gamma   90.00
#
_symmetry.space_group_name_H-M   'P 1'
#
loop_
_entity.id
_entity.type
_entity.pdbx_description
1 polymer ?
#
loop_
_entity_poly.entity_id
_entity_poly.type
_entity_poly.pdbx_seq_one_letter_code
_entity_poly.pdbx_strand_id
1 'polypeptide(L)'
;MRNVNIREVVFDGHKLPSAFTTLADFGIVDLPDEFSDGAFAFYNQKNGTPSNEFKVYRGVKNYKDFGKIVEYDHQTEVNFWTNSSLPPKSEQYCNKINGSDGSLFAPFVRKDKKIYIFSYEICRSIFLKFDKEVTFEGIPAFRFTPPPELLADPLDNEDNRCFCPDPGHGLANYCTAGAIRVEKCKKGIPIGLALPHFIKASKRLQDG
;
A
#
# COMPACT_ATOMS: atom_id res chain seq x y z
N MET A 1 -9.72 10.39 -23.75
CA MET A 1 -8.37 9.93 -23.37
C MET A 1 -7.35 10.91 -23.94
N ARG A 2 -6.32 11.28 -23.18
CA ARG A 2 -5.20 12.08 -23.70
C ARG A 2 -4.14 11.13 -24.27
N ASN A 3 -3.57 11.50 -25.41
CA ASN A 3 -2.41 10.79 -25.96
C ASN A 3 -1.15 11.36 -25.33
N VAL A 4 -0.41 10.52 -24.62
CA VAL A 4 0.80 10.88 -23.87
C VAL A 4 1.85 9.79 -24.05
N ASN A 5 3.13 10.14 -23.97
CA ASN A 5 4.20 9.15 -24.08
C ASN A 5 4.26 8.29 -22.81
N ILE A 6 4.57 6.99 -22.94
CA ILE A 6 4.70 6.09 -21.77
C ILE A 6 5.77 6.62 -20.81
N ARG A 7 6.89 7.08 -21.34
CA ARG A 7 7.99 7.63 -20.53
C ARG A 7 7.54 8.86 -19.74
N GLU A 8 6.69 9.69 -20.33
CA GLU A 8 6.11 10.87 -19.68
C GLU A 8 5.18 10.50 -18.53
N VAL A 9 4.31 9.50 -18.72
CA VAL A 9 3.37 9.05 -17.68
C VAL A 9 4.07 8.31 -16.53
N VAL A 10 5.13 7.58 -16.84
CA VAL A 10 5.80 6.72 -15.87
C VAL A 10 6.91 7.47 -15.12
N PHE A 11 7.72 8.28 -15.80
CA PHE A 11 8.94 8.84 -15.23
C PHE A 11 9.12 10.35 -15.44
N ASP A 12 9.00 10.86 -16.67
CA ASP A 12 9.42 12.24 -16.98
C ASP A 12 8.42 13.30 -16.48
N GLY A 13 7.17 12.90 -16.23
CA GLY A 13 6.13 13.78 -15.72
C GLY A 13 5.34 14.51 -16.82
N HIS A 14 4.01 14.45 -16.73
CA HIS A 14 3.12 15.31 -17.50
C HIS A 14 2.85 16.60 -16.72
N LYS A 15 3.12 17.76 -17.31
CA LYS A 15 2.98 19.07 -16.63
C LYS A 15 1.55 19.30 -16.15
N LEU A 16 1.42 19.76 -14.90
CA LEU A 16 0.16 20.20 -14.35
C LEU A 16 -0.29 21.51 -15.03
N PRO A 17 -1.60 21.80 -15.07
CA PRO A 17 -2.09 23.10 -15.51
C PRO A 17 -1.45 24.21 -14.67
N SER A 18 -1.08 25.32 -15.33
CA SER A 18 -0.39 26.45 -14.67
C SER A 18 -1.13 27.02 -13.47
N ALA A 19 -2.46 26.94 -13.45
CA ALA A 19 -3.25 27.35 -12.29
C ALA A 19 -2.85 26.60 -11.01
N PHE A 20 -2.56 25.29 -11.08
CA PHE A 20 -2.16 24.51 -9.90
C PHE A 20 -0.78 24.90 -9.41
N THR A 21 0.19 25.06 -10.32
CA THR A 21 1.56 25.47 -9.94
C THR A 21 1.56 26.89 -9.39
N THR A 22 0.81 27.81 -10.00
CA THR A 22 0.67 29.19 -9.49
C THR A 22 0.01 29.22 -8.11
N LEU A 23 -1.04 28.44 -7.88
CA LEU A 23 -1.67 28.35 -6.56
C LEU A 23 -0.71 27.76 -5.50
N ALA A 24 0.16 26.83 -5.90
CA ALA A 24 1.19 26.27 -5.03
C ALA A 24 2.28 27.30 -4.69
N ASP A 25 2.74 28.07 -5.69
CA ASP A 25 3.71 29.16 -5.50
C ASP A 25 3.20 30.24 -4.53
N PHE A 26 1.89 30.49 -4.53
CA PHE A 26 1.23 31.40 -3.59
C PHE A 26 0.86 30.76 -2.24
N GLY A 27 1.19 29.48 -2.02
CA GLY A 27 0.87 28.76 -0.77
C GLY A 27 -0.63 28.52 -0.54
N ILE A 28 -1.44 28.58 -1.59
CA ILE A 28 -2.90 28.36 -1.52
C ILE A 28 -3.22 26.85 -1.58
N VAL A 29 -2.37 26.07 -2.26
CA VAL A 29 -2.50 24.61 -2.39
C VAL A 29 -1.15 23.96 -2.09
N ASP A 30 -1.13 22.99 -1.19
CA ASP A 30 0.05 22.15 -0.98
C ASP A 30 0.10 21.06 -2.05
N LEU A 31 1.12 21.09 -2.91
CA LEU A 31 1.38 20.01 -3.86
C LEU A 31 2.11 18.86 -3.15
N PRO A 32 1.72 17.60 -3.42
CA PRO A 32 2.50 16.45 -2.99
C PRO A 32 3.95 16.49 -3.46
N ASP A 33 4.89 15.83 -2.75
CA ASP A 33 6.32 15.87 -3.13
C ASP A 33 6.52 15.27 -4.52
N GLU A 34 5.66 14.32 -4.88
CA GLU A 34 5.56 13.69 -6.19
C GLU A 34 5.26 14.66 -7.34
N PHE A 35 4.74 15.87 -7.05
CA PHE A 35 4.55 16.97 -8.02
C PHE A 35 5.36 18.22 -7.69
N SER A 36 6.40 18.11 -6.88
CA SER A 36 7.24 19.26 -6.47
C SER A 36 7.88 19.99 -7.66
N ASP A 37 8.03 19.33 -8.81
CA ASP A 37 8.50 19.91 -10.07
C ASP A 37 7.36 20.41 -11.00
N GLY A 38 6.12 20.41 -10.51
CA GLY A 38 4.93 20.81 -11.25
C GLY A 38 4.47 19.79 -12.30
N ALA A 39 4.92 18.53 -12.23
CA ALA A 39 4.54 17.48 -13.16
C ALA A 39 4.04 16.21 -12.43
N PHE A 40 3.20 15.43 -13.12
CA PHE A 40 2.71 14.15 -12.64
C PHE A 40 3.32 12.98 -13.41
N ALA A 41 3.95 12.06 -12.69
CA ALA A 41 4.25 10.72 -13.17
C ALA A 41 4.15 9.71 -12.02
N PHE A 42 3.83 8.44 -12.33
CA PHE A 42 3.68 7.41 -11.30
C PHE A 42 4.96 7.16 -10.49
N TYR A 43 6.12 7.28 -11.14
CA TYR A 43 7.44 7.12 -10.54
C TYR A 43 8.28 8.39 -10.68
N ASN A 44 7.62 9.56 -10.66
CA ASN A 44 8.31 10.84 -10.75
C ASN A 44 9.42 10.91 -9.69
N GLN A 45 10.62 11.31 -10.12
CA GLN A 45 11.81 11.45 -9.27
C GLN A 45 12.20 10.20 -8.47
N LYS A 46 11.76 8.98 -8.83
CA LYS A 46 12.14 7.75 -8.13
C LYS A 46 13.43 7.10 -8.64
N ASN A 47 13.93 7.53 -9.80
CA ASN A 47 15.08 6.89 -10.43
C ASN A 47 16.39 7.27 -9.71
N GLY A 48 17.08 6.28 -9.16
CA GLY A 48 18.35 6.47 -8.45
C GLY A 48 18.21 7.17 -7.09
N THR A 49 16.98 7.38 -6.60
CA THR A 49 16.75 7.98 -5.28
C THR A 49 16.62 6.90 -4.21
N PRO A 50 17.25 7.08 -3.04
CA PRO A 50 17.02 6.19 -1.90
C PRO A 50 15.54 6.12 -1.52
N SER A 51 15.09 4.95 -1.10
CA SER A 51 13.81 4.83 -0.40
C SER A 51 13.89 5.48 0.99
N ASN A 52 12.75 5.58 1.66
CA ASN A 52 12.70 5.97 3.05
C ASN A 52 13.49 4.99 3.95
N GLU A 53 13.85 5.47 5.14
CA GLU A 53 14.66 4.70 6.08
C GLU A 53 13.85 3.59 6.77
N PHE A 54 14.43 2.39 6.82
CA PHE A 54 13.86 1.25 7.52
C PHE A 54 14.82 0.77 8.61
N LYS A 55 14.29 0.62 9.83
CA LYS A 55 14.99 -0.06 10.91
C LYS A 55 14.46 -1.48 11.02
N VAL A 56 15.35 -2.45 10.84
CA VAL A 56 14.99 -3.88 10.80
C VAL A 56 15.75 -4.69 11.84
N TYR A 57 15.10 -5.73 12.35
CA TYR A 57 15.76 -6.70 13.22
C TYR A 57 16.70 -7.60 12.43
N ARG A 58 17.96 -7.65 12.86
CA ARG A 58 19.00 -8.53 12.28
C ARG A 58 18.85 -10.01 12.65
N GLY A 59 17.92 -10.37 13.54
CA GLY A 59 17.69 -11.74 13.98
C GLY A 59 18.72 -12.34 14.96
N VAL A 60 19.76 -11.58 15.37
CA VAL A 60 20.84 -12.09 16.24
C VAL A 60 20.34 -12.54 17.61
N LYS A 61 19.41 -11.80 18.24
CA LYS A 61 18.84 -12.17 19.54
C LYS A 61 17.74 -13.23 19.42
N ASN A 62 16.98 -13.18 18.34
CA ASN A 62 15.88 -14.08 18.05
C ASN A 62 15.71 -14.21 16.54
N TYR A 63 15.94 -15.41 16.01
CA TYR A 63 15.85 -15.67 14.57
C TYR A 63 14.45 -15.41 14.01
N LYS A 64 13.40 -15.53 14.85
CA LYS A 64 12.01 -15.32 14.44
C LYS A 64 11.71 -13.86 14.06
N ASP A 65 12.53 -12.93 14.52
CA ASP A 65 12.40 -11.51 14.22
C ASP A 65 13.24 -11.09 13.00
N PHE A 66 13.99 -12.00 12.37
CA PHE A 66 14.85 -11.67 11.24
C PHE A 66 14.07 -10.97 10.11
N GLY A 67 14.57 -9.81 9.69
CA GLY A 67 13.99 -9.01 8.60
C GLY A 67 12.71 -8.25 8.99
N LYS A 68 12.20 -8.40 10.21
CA LYS A 68 11.02 -7.68 10.67
C LYS A 68 11.33 -6.19 10.80
N ILE A 69 10.47 -5.35 10.24
CA ILE A 69 10.54 -3.89 10.32
C ILE A 69 10.06 -3.47 11.72
N VAL A 70 10.84 -2.58 12.33
CA VAL A 70 10.60 -2.00 13.66
C VAL A 70 10.17 -0.55 13.53
N GLU A 71 10.87 0.19 12.68
CA GLU A 71 10.55 1.58 12.37
C GLU A 71 10.61 1.77 10.86
N TYR A 72 9.70 2.59 10.36
CA TYR A 72 9.69 3.14 9.02
C TYR A 72 9.67 4.66 9.15
N ASP A 73 10.67 5.33 8.60
CA ASP A 73 10.86 6.78 8.72
C ASP A 73 10.67 7.28 10.15
N HIS A 74 11.39 6.65 11.09
CA HIS A 74 11.38 6.98 12.52
C HIS A 74 10.03 6.74 13.24
N GLN A 75 9.05 6.13 12.57
CA GLN A 75 7.74 5.79 13.12
C GLN A 75 7.60 4.29 13.32
N THR A 76 7.02 3.88 14.45
CA THR A 76 6.73 2.47 14.77
C THR A 76 5.34 2.03 14.27
N GLU A 77 4.54 2.97 13.80
CA GLU A 77 3.24 2.79 13.16
C GLU A 77 3.03 3.91 12.13
N VAL A 78 2.28 3.63 11.06
CA VAL A 78 1.93 4.66 10.07
C VAL A 78 0.70 5.45 10.52
N ASN A 79 0.41 6.57 9.87
CA ASN A 79 -0.74 7.42 10.22
C ASN A 79 -1.72 7.63 9.05
N PHE A 80 -1.67 6.76 8.04
CA PHE A 80 -2.43 6.89 6.80
C PHE A 80 -3.91 6.56 6.96
N TRP A 81 -4.24 5.62 7.86
CA TRP A 81 -5.58 5.09 8.01
C TRP A 81 -6.25 5.71 9.21
N THR A 82 -7.34 6.41 8.95
CA THR A 82 -8.10 7.11 9.98
C THR A 82 -9.57 6.95 9.67
N ASN A 83 -10.30 6.33 10.58
CA ASN A 83 -11.75 6.24 10.50
C ASN A 83 -12.31 6.83 11.80
N SER A 84 -13.03 7.95 11.69
CA SER A 84 -13.64 8.65 12.82
C SER A 84 -14.68 7.82 13.56
N SER A 85 -15.25 6.82 12.89
CA SER A 85 -16.22 5.89 13.45
C SER A 85 -15.57 4.70 14.17
N LEU A 86 -14.24 4.63 14.27
CA LEU A 86 -13.48 3.56 14.92
C LEU A 86 -12.66 4.09 16.13
N PRO A 87 -12.17 3.22 17.02
CA PRO A 87 -11.31 3.59 18.15
C PRO A 87 -10.09 4.42 17.74
N PRO A 88 -9.38 5.08 18.69
CA PRO A 88 -8.24 5.94 18.40
C PRO A 88 -7.23 5.30 17.44
N LYS A 89 -6.59 6.10 16.58
CA LYS A 89 -5.67 5.62 15.53
C LYS A 89 -4.61 4.62 16.04
N SER A 90 -4.10 4.85 17.25
CA SER A 90 -3.10 4.01 17.94
C SER A 90 -3.58 2.58 18.23
N GLU A 91 -4.90 2.37 18.28
CA GLU A 91 -5.57 1.09 18.52
C GLU A 91 -6.02 0.42 17.22
N GLN A 92 -5.92 1.11 16.07
CA GLN A 92 -6.30 0.55 14.78
C GLN A 92 -5.17 -0.31 14.21
N TYR A 93 -5.46 -1.59 13.96
CA TYR A 93 -4.45 -2.49 13.38
C TYR A 93 -3.99 -2.04 11.98
N CYS A 94 -4.80 -1.26 11.26
CA CYS A 94 -4.52 -0.79 9.91
C CYS A 94 -3.23 0.04 9.80
N ASN A 95 -2.83 0.67 10.90
CA ASN A 95 -1.64 1.51 10.98
C ASN A 95 -0.41 0.75 11.47
N LYS A 96 -0.52 -0.52 11.86
CA LYS A 96 0.61 -1.29 12.37
C LYS A 96 1.54 -1.71 11.23
N ILE A 97 2.84 -1.53 11.46
CA ILE A 97 3.90 -2.04 10.61
C ILE A 97 4.18 -3.48 11.02
N ASN A 98 3.66 -4.42 10.24
CA ASN A 98 3.80 -5.86 10.44
C ASN A 98 4.64 -6.50 9.34
N GLY A 99 5.60 -7.34 9.76
CA GLY A 99 6.37 -8.19 8.86
C GLY A 99 7.67 -7.56 8.36
N SER A 100 8.19 -8.09 7.26
CA SER A 100 9.37 -7.57 6.56
C SER A 100 8.96 -6.68 5.38
N ASP A 101 9.93 -6.26 4.58
CA ASP A 101 9.72 -5.57 3.30
C ASP A 101 9.29 -6.51 2.16
N GLY A 102 9.21 -7.82 2.43
CA GLY A 102 8.85 -8.86 1.45
C GLY A 102 10.02 -9.42 0.63
N SER A 103 11.24 -8.90 0.80
CA SER A 103 12.44 -9.45 0.15
C SER A 103 12.96 -10.71 0.85
N LEU A 104 12.84 -10.75 2.17
CA LEU A 104 13.32 -11.82 3.04
C LEU A 104 12.32 -12.08 4.18
N PHE A 105 12.36 -13.31 4.72
CA PHE A 105 11.53 -13.73 5.84
C PHE A 105 12.36 -14.50 6.86
N ALA A 106 11.87 -14.57 8.11
CA ALA A 106 12.49 -15.40 9.14
C ALA A 106 12.58 -16.87 8.70
N PRO A 107 13.66 -17.59 9.09
CA PRO A 107 13.85 -18.98 8.68
C PRO A 107 12.81 -19.92 9.33
N PHE A 108 12.72 -21.14 8.80
CA PHE A 108 11.79 -22.18 9.26
C PHE A 108 10.31 -21.77 9.14
N VAL A 109 9.96 -21.14 8.02
CA VAL A 109 8.59 -20.76 7.66
C VAL A 109 7.67 -21.98 7.76
N ARG A 110 6.49 -21.77 8.35
CA ARG A 110 5.46 -22.81 8.52
C ARG A 110 4.22 -22.53 7.67
N LYS A 111 3.60 -23.60 7.18
CA LYS A 111 2.39 -23.52 6.33
C LYS A 111 1.16 -22.94 7.05
N ASP A 112 1.08 -23.11 8.38
CA ASP A 112 -0.04 -22.66 9.22
C ASP A 112 0.07 -21.18 9.64
N LYS A 113 1.13 -20.47 9.24
CA LYS A 113 1.38 -19.08 9.63
C LYS A 113 1.23 -18.12 8.45
N LYS A 114 0.60 -16.98 8.72
CA LYS A 114 0.57 -15.84 7.80
C LYS A 114 1.97 -15.23 7.73
N ILE A 115 2.39 -14.87 6.52
CA ILE A 115 3.57 -14.02 6.30
C ILE A 115 3.08 -12.58 6.14
N TYR A 116 3.60 -11.67 6.95
CA TYR A 116 3.28 -10.25 6.82
C TYR A 116 4.35 -9.52 6.01
N ILE A 117 3.92 -8.55 5.22
CA ILE A 117 4.78 -7.65 4.46
C ILE A 117 4.26 -6.23 4.68
N PHE A 118 5.12 -5.30 5.04
CA PHE A 118 4.79 -3.88 5.00
C PHE A 118 5.26 -3.28 3.67
N SER A 119 4.35 -2.63 2.95
CA SER A 119 4.67 -1.91 1.71
C SER A 119 4.19 -0.49 1.82
N TYR A 120 5.14 0.46 1.76
CA TYR A 120 4.79 1.88 1.71
C TYR A 120 4.04 2.24 0.43
N GLU A 121 4.30 1.57 -0.70
CA GLU A 121 3.60 1.84 -1.95
C GLU A 121 2.13 1.43 -1.92
N ILE A 122 1.80 0.37 -1.18
CA ILE A 122 0.41 -0.07 -0.92
C ILE A 122 -0.16 0.61 0.34
N CYS A 123 0.69 1.36 1.05
CA CYS A 123 0.36 2.14 2.24
C CYS A 123 -0.16 1.33 3.43
N ARG A 124 0.16 0.03 3.53
CA ARG A 124 -0.26 -0.80 4.65
C ARG A 124 0.60 -2.04 4.77
N SER A 125 0.46 -2.73 5.90
CA SER A 125 0.81 -4.13 5.97
C SER A 125 -0.23 -5.00 5.28
N ILE A 126 0.27 -5.93 4.48
CA ILE A 126 -0.47 -7.02 3.84
C ILE A 126 -0.04 -8.35 4.46
N PHE A 127 -0.80 -9.40 4.18
CA PHE A 127 -0.43 -10.75 4.57
C PHE A 127 -0.65 -11.75 3.45
N LEU A 128 0.19 -12.79 3.45
CA LEU A 128 0.13 -13.91 2.54
C LEU A 128 -0.19 -15.18 3.32
N LYS A 129 -0.92 -16.10 2.68
CA LYS A 129 -1.20 -17.44 3.20
C LYS A 129 -0.55 -18.49 2.31
N PHE A 130 -0.21 -19.63 2.91
CA PHE A 130 0.27 -20.80 2.17
C PHE A 130 -0.76 -21.21 1.12
N ASP A 131 -0.30 -21.40 -0.11
CA ASP A 131 -1.08 -21.91 -1.24
C ASP A 131 -0.73 -23.38 -1.47
N LYS A 132 0.54 -23.66 -1.77
CA LYS A 132 1.01 -25.02 -2.07
C LYS A 132 2.52 -25.18 -1.93
N GLU A 133 2.96 -26.43 -1.88
CA GLU A 133 4.38 -26.77 -2.08
C GLU A 133 4.72 -26.70 -3.57
N VAL A 134 5.92 -26.25 -3.88
CA VAL A 134 6.47 -26.20 -5.23
C VAL A 134 7.94 -26.63 -5.19
N THR A 135 8.47 -27.03 -6.34
CA THR A 135 9.91 -27.17 -6.53
C THR A 135 10.36 -26.11 -7.52
N PHE A 136 11.34 -25.29 -7.15
CA PHE A 136 11.91 -24.28 -8.02
C PHE A 136 13.41 -24.55 -8.15
N GLU A 137 13.90 -24.80 -9.37
CA GLU A 137 15.31 -25.12 -9.62
C GLU A 137 15.84 -26.28 -8.73
N GLY A 138 15.02 -27.32 -8.53
CA GLY A 138 15.36 -28.46 -7.68
C GLY A 138 15.24 -28.23 -6.17
N ILE A 139 14.88 -27.01 -5.74
CA ILE A 139 14.75 -26.64 -4.32
C ILE A 139 13.26 -26.72 -3.91
N PRO A 140 12.91 -27.53 -2.89
CA PRO A 140 11.57 -27.53 -2.31
C PRO A 140 11.26 -26.17 -1.68
N ALA A 141 10.11 -25.60 -2.02
CA ALA A 141 9.69 -24.29 -1.57
C ALA A 141 8.18 -24.24 -1.28
N PHE A 142 7.76 -23.23 -0.53
CA PHE A 142 6.35 -22.94 -0.28
C PHE A 142 5.92 -21.73 -1.08
N ARG A 143 4.83 -21.87 -1.83
CA ARG A 143 4.15 -20.76 -2.47
C ARG A 143 3.21 -20.12 -1.47
N PHE A 144 3.39 -18.82 -1.25
CA PHE A 144 2.48 -17.98 -0.47
C PHE A 144 1.79 -16.99 -1.41
N THR A 145 0.50 -16.74 -1.21
CA THR A 145 -0.29 -15.82 -2.04
C THR A 145 -1.16 -14.89 -1.21
N PRO A 146 -1.48 -13.68 -1.72
CA PRO A 146 -2.47 -12.82 -1.08
C PRO A 146 -3.84 -13.49 -1.11
N PRO A 147 -4.47 -13.73 0.05
CA PRO A 147 -5.76 -14.41 0.08
C PRO A 147 -6.91 -13.40 -0.18
N PRO A 148 -8.09 -13.85 -0.63
CA PRO A 148 -9.20 -12.95 -1.00
C PRO A 148 -9.63 -11.98 0.11
N GLU A 149 -9.60 -12.43 1.37
CA GLU A 149 -9.99 -11.61 2.52
C GLU A 149 -9.09 -10.37 2.74
N LEU A 150 -7.89 -10.33 2.15
CA LEU A 150 -6.97 -9.20 2.25
C LEU A 150 -7.59 -7.90 1.71
N LEU A 151 -8.36 -8.00 0.63
CA LEU A 151 -9.03 -6.88 -0.04
C LEU A 151 -10.56 -7.07 -0.06
N ALA A 152 -11.11 -7.96 0.76
CA ALA A 152 -12.56 -8.16 0.85
C ALA A 152 -13.27 -6.89 1.35
N ASP A 153 -14.55 -6.78 1.02
CA ASP A 153 -15.40 -5.71 1.50
C ASP A 153 -15.42 -5.70 3.04
N PRO A 154 -15.40 -4.53 3.70
CA PRO A 154 -15.53 -4.45 5.15
C PRO A 154 -16.83 -5.04 5.70
N LEU A 155 -17.87 -5.23 4.87
CA LEU A 155 -19.09 -5.97 5.25
C LEU A 155 -18.85 -7.49 5.35
N ASP A 156 -17.92 -8.04 4.55
CA ASP A 156 -17.57 -9.46 4.57
C ASP A 156 -16.40 -9.77 5.52
N ASN A 157 -15.49 -8.80 5.68
CA ASN A 157 -14.34 -8.89 6.58
C ASN A 157 -14.19 -7.59 7.37
N GLU A 158 -14.74 -7.56 8.60
CA GLU A 158 -14.76 -6.37 9.45
C GLU A 158 -13.35 -5.82 9.76
N ASP A 159 -12.32 -6.66 9.73
CA ASP A 159 -10.93 -6.20 9.85
C ASP A 159 -10.68 -5.06 8.82
N ASN A 160 -11.14 -5.20 7.58
CA ASN A 160 -10.86 -4.20 6.55
C ASN A 160 -11.56 -2.84 6.77
N ARG A 161 -12.41 -2.69 7.78
CA ARG A 161 -13.15 -1.45 8.07
C ARG A 161 -12.25 -0.24 8.32
N CYS A 162 -11.10 -0.40 8.97
CA CYS A 162 -10.18 0.74 9.17
C CYS A 162 -9.39 1.13 7.91
N PHE A 163 -9.32 0.27 6.90
CA PHE A 163 -8.77 0.61 5.58
C PHE A 163 -9.79 1.34 4.70
N CYS A 164 -11.03 1.47 5.18
CA CYS A 164 -12.07 2.21 4.51
C CYS A 164 -12.08 3.67 5.02
N PRO A 165 -11.76 4.65 4.17
CA PRO A 165 -11.87 6.06 4.53
C PRO A 165 -13.33 6.38 4.87
N ASP A 166 -13.59 6.98 6.03
CA ASP A 166 -14.94 7.38 6.46
C ASP A 166 -15.49 8.45 5.51
N PRO A 167 -16.58 8.19 4.75
CA PRO A 167 -17.06 9.15 3.77
C PRO A 167 -18.15 10.09 4.27
N GLY A 168 -18.64 9.93 5.51
CA GLY A 168 -19.86 10.63 5.97
C GLY A 168 -21.15 10.29 5.20
N HIS A 169 -21.05 9.62 4.04
CA HIS A 169 -22.15 9.27 3.12
C HIS A 169 -22.32 7.75 2.91
N GLY A 170 -21.86 6.93 3.85
CA GLY A 170 -22.05 5.46 3.86
C GLY A 170 -20.93 4.64 3.20
N LEU A 171 -20.65 3.47 3.77
CA LEU A 171 -19.54 2.58 3.39
C LEU A 171 -19.61 2.05 1.95
N ALA A 172 -20.83 1.84 1.43
CA ALA A 172 -21.08 1.17 0.14
C ALA A 172 -20.58 1.95 -1.09
N ASN A 173 -20.33 3.25 -0.96
CA ASN A 173 -19.88 4.09 -2.08
C ASN A 173 -18.36 4.32 -2.10
N TYR A 174 -17.65 3.95 -1.02
CA TYR A 174 -16.24 4.30 -0.85
C TYR A 174 -15.31 3.10 -0.78
N CYS A 175 -15.82 1.95 -0.34
CA CYS A 175 -15.07 0.71 -0.28
C CYS A 175 -15.75 -0.34 -1.13
N THR A 176 -14.94 -1.12 -1.82
CA THR A 176 -15.43 -2.11 -2.77
C THR A 176 -14.45 -3.26 -2.76
N ALA A 177 -14.97 -4.49 -2.65
CA ALA A 177 -14.17 -5.70 -2.68
C ALA A 177 -13.17 -5.70 -3.85
N GLY A 178 -11.92 -6.02 -3.53
CA GLY A 178 -10.77 -6.17 -4.44
C GLY A 178 -10.07 -4.88 -4.85
N ALA A 179 -10.41 -3.73 -4.26
CA ALA A 179 -9.68 -2.49 -4.43
C ALA A 179 -9.45 -1.78 -3.09
N ILE A 180 -8.35 -1.02 -3.02
CA ILE A 180 -8.04 -0.15 -1.88
C ILE A 180 -7.72 1.25 -2.40
N ARG A 181 -8.22 2.25 -1.68
CA ARG A 181 -7.95 3.65 -1.99
C ARG A 181 -6.82 4.15 -1.10
N VAL A 182 -5.78 4.71 -1.71
CA VAL A 182 -4.53 5.07 -1.02
C VAL A 182 -4.27 6.59 -1.04
N GLU A 183 -5.32 7.41 -1.11
CA GLU A 183 -5.15 8.86 -1.22
C GLU A 183 -4.42 9.45 -0.02
N LYS A 184 -4.70 8.94 1.18
CA LYS A 184 -4.16 9.51 2.42
C LYS A 184 -2.64 9.46 2.48
N CYS A 185 -2.03 8.36 2.04
CA CYS A 185 -0.56 8.24 1.98
C CYS A 185 0.03 8.87 0.71
N LYS A 186 -0.76 9.04 -0.35
CA LYS A 186 -0.36 9.74 -1.59
C LYS A 186 -0.81 11.21 -1.56
N LYS A 187 -0.78 11.82 -0.37
CA LYS A 187 -1.03 13.25 -0.11
C LYS A 187 -2.29 13.81 -0.83
N GLY A 188 -3.37 13.03 -0.85
CA GLY A 188 -4.67 13.42 -1.40
C GLY A 188 -4.92 13.06 -2.86
N ILE A 189 -3.94 12.52 -3.60
CA ILE A 189 -4.12 12.11 -5.00
C ILE A 189 -5.10 10.91 -5.04
N PRO A 190 -6.18 10.95 -5.86
CA PRO A 190 -7.20 9.90 -5.96
C PRO A 190 -6.70 8.61 -6.64
N ILE A 191 -5.83 7.87 -5.96
CA ILE A 191 -5.25 6.61 -6.45
C ILE A 191 -5.95 5.42 -5.79
N GLY A 192 -6.48 4.53 -6.63
CA GLY A 192 -6.96 3.20 -6.25
C GLY A 192 -5.98 2.13 -6.70
N LEU A 193 -5.72 1.15 -5.83
CA LEU A 193 -4.94 -0.05 -6.15
C LEU A 193 -5.86 -1.26 -6.19
N ALA A 194 -5.65 -2.12 -7.17
CA ALA A 194 -6.33 -3.39 -7.32
C ALA A 194 -5.35 -4.42 -7.88
N LEU A 195 -5.72 -5.70 -7.81
CA LEU A 195 -4.99 -6.71 -8.56
C LEU A 195 -5.17 -6.48 -10.07
N PRO A 196 -4.21 -6.90 -10.91
CA PRO A 196 -4.29 -6.73 -12.37
C PRO A 196 -5.62 -7.23 -12.94
N HIS A 197 -6.20 -6.47 -13.88
CA HIS A 197 -7.52 -6.75 -14.47
C HIS A 197 -8.68 -6.86 -13.46
N PHE A 198 -8.55 -6.24 -12.28
CA PHE A 198 -9.55 -6.33 -11.21
C PHE A 198 -9.88 -7.78 -10.82
N ILE A 199 -8.89 -8.67 -10.92
CA ILE A 199 -9.08 -10.07 -10.53
C ILE A 199 -9.43 -10.14 -9.04
N LYS A 200 -10.43 -10.96 -8.70
CA LYS A 200 -10.99 -11.08 -7.34
C LYS A 200 -11.65 -9.80 -6.79
N ALA A 201 -11.89 -8.78 -7.63
CA ALA A 201 -12.70 -7.63 -7.26
C ALA A 201 -14.19 -7.84 -7.53
N SER A 202 -14.99 -6.92 -7.02
CA SER A 202 -16.44 -6.91 -7.26
C SER A 202 -16.75 -6.78 -8.76
N LYS A 203 -17.92 -7.27 -9.15
CA LYS A 203 -18.41 -7.20 -10.53
C LYS A 203 -18.51 -5.76 -11.05
N ARG A 204 -18.86 -4.82 -10.17
CA ARG A 204 -18.89 -3.37 -10.45
C ARG A 204 -17.54 -2.84 -10.95
N LEU A 205 -16.42 -3.29 -10.38
CA LEU A 205 -15.10 -2.86 -10.83
C LEU A 205 -14.64 -3.57 -12.11
N GLN A 206 -15.10 -4.80 -12.32
CA GLN A 206 -14.76 -5.57 -13.51
C GLN A 206 -15.51 -5.10 -14.76
N ASP A 207 -16.73 -4.56 -14.59
CA ASP A 207 -17.59 -4.17 -15.72
C ASP A 207 -17.34 -2.73 -16.20
N GLY A 208 -16.62 -1.91 -15.43
CA GLY A 208 -16.34 -0.50 -15.73
C GLY A 208 -17.48 0.45 -15.37
#